data_AF-A0A950IH60-F1
#
_entry.id   AF-A0A950IH60-F1
#
_cell.length_a   1.000
_cell.length_b   1.000
_cell.length_c   1.000
_cell.angle_alpha   90.00
_cell.angle_beta   90.00
_cell.angle_gamma   90.00
#
_symmetry.space_group_name_H-M   'P 1'
#
loop_
_entity.id
_entity.type
_entity.pdbx_description
1 polymer ?
#
loop_
_entity_poly.entity_id
_entity_poly.type
_entity_poly.pdbx_seq_one_letter_code
_entity_poly.pdbx_strand_id
1 'polypeptide(L)'
;ATIWKIQFAGHVVGVWPVTLPATLVSLHAQPDLTLWSIDPVAAQLVRIEMTTRNVTTLAPSNAGAYFGGAPVEMTFAPDGTIWYATGPGGSVQHVIP
;
A
#
# COMPACT_ATOMS: atom_id res chain seq x y z
N ALA A 1 0.20 -6.73 12.78
CA ALA A 1 -1.01 -6.83 11.94
C ALA A 1 -0.97 -8.14 11.15
N THR A 2 -2.08 -8.58 10.56
CA THR A 2 -2.15 -9.82 9.76
C THR A 2 -2.89 -9.57 8.44
N ILE A 3 -2.50 -10.27 7.38
CA ILE A 3 -3.21 -10.26 6.09
C ILE A 3 -4.01 -11.55 5.97
N TRP A 4 -5.27 -11.41 5.56
CA TRP A 4 -6.23 -12.50 5.41
C TRP A 4 -6.51 -12.73 3.93
N LYS A 5 -6.36 -13.98 3.47
CA LYS A 5 -6.81 -14.40 2.14
C LYS A 5 -8.12 -15.17 2.26
N ILE A 6 -9.17 -14.66 1.61
CA ILE A 6 -10.50 -15.27 1.59
C ILE A 6 -10.74 -15.85 0.19
N GLN A 7 -11.19 -17.11 0.10
CA GLN A 7 -11.65 -17.72 -1.16
C GLN A 7 -13.18 -17.90 -1.13
N PHE A 8 -13.81 -17.91 -2.32
CA PHE A 8 -15.26 -17.86 -2.52
C PHE A 8 -16.10 -19.04 -1.96
N ALA A 9 -15.51 -19.91 -1.14
CA ALA A 9 -16.27 -20.86 -0.32
C ALA A 9 -16.55 -20.33 1.11
N GLY A 10 -16.20 -19.07 1.43
CA GLY A 10 -16.47 -18.47 2.74
C GLY A 10 -15.46 -18.83 3.83
N HIS A 11 -14.33 -19.44 3.45
CA HIS A 11 -13.29 -19.84 4.39
C HIS A 11 -12.07 -18.94 4.25
N VAL A 12 -11.54 -18.50 5.40
CA VAL A 12 -10.19 -17.95 5.51
C VAL A 12 -9.23 -19.10 5.23
N VAL A 13 -8.45 -18.99 4.16
CA VAL A 13 -7.58 -20.08 3.71
C VAL A 13 -6.17 -19.96 4.31
N GLY A 14 -5.84 -18.79 4.87
CA GLY A 14 -4.61 -18.59 5.60
C GLY A 14 -4.53 -17.22 6.25
N VAL A 15 -3.82 -17.18 7.37
CA VAL A 15 -3.37 -15.95 8.03
C VAL A 15 -1.88 -15.86 7.79
N TRP A 16 -1.43 -14.79 7.14
CA TRP A 16 -0.01 -14.53 6.96
C TRP A 16 0.49 -13.54 8.04
N PRO A 17 1.29 -14.01 9.02
CA PRO A 17 1.93 -13.11 9.95
C PRO A 17 3.01 -12.34 9.20
N VAL A 18 2.87 -11.03 9.19
CA VAL A 18 3.83 -10.09 8.61
C VAL A 18 3.93 -8.88 9.53
N THR A 19 5.14 -8.40 9.77
CA THR A 19 5.35 -7.16 10.52
C THR A 19 5.03 -6.01 9.58
N LEU A 20 3.92 -5.33 9.85
CA LEU A 20 3.45 -4.21 9.06
C LEU A 20 3.49 -2.93 9.90
N PRO A 21 3.58 -1.77 9.25
CA PRO A 21 3.25 -0.51 9.89
C PRO A 21 1.84 -0.54 10.51
N ALA A 22 1.64 0.20 11.59
CA ALA A 22 0.44 0.08 12.43
C ALA A 22 -0.85 0.65 11.80
N THR A 23 -0.76 1.35 10.67
CA THR A 23 -1.81 2.26 10.20
C THR A 23 -2.11 2.14 8.70
N LEU A 24 -1.98 0.94 8.15
CA LEU A 24 -2.36 0.67 6.77
C LEU A 24 -3.85 0.89 6.52
N VAL A 25 -4.22 1.65 5.50
CA VAL A 25 -5.64 1.99 5.21
C VAL A 25 -6.15 1.55 3.83
N SER A 26 -5.32 0.89 3.01
CA SER A 26 -5.73 0.40 1.67
C SER A 26 -5.08 -0.94 1.34
N LEU A 27 -5.67 -1.74 0.45
CA LEU A 27 -5.01 -2.94 -0.07
C LEU A 27 -5.24 -3.07 -1.57
N HIS A 28 -4.15 -3.12 -2.34
CA HIS A 28 -4.16 -3.38 -3.77
C HIS A 28 -3.34 -4.62 -4.09
N ALA A 29 -3.93 -5.56 -4.82
CA ALA A 29 -3.23 -6.74 -5.30
C ALA A 29 -2.74 -6.54 -6.73
N GLN A 30 -1.53 -7.04 -7.02
CA GLN A 30 -0.98 -7.12 -8.36
C GLN A 30 -0.90 -8.59 -8.85
N PRO A 31 -0.86 -8.81 -10.18
CA PRO A 31 -0.78 -10.17 -10.76
C PRO A 31 0.47 -10.96 -10.36
N ASP A 32 1.53 -10.27 -9.96
CA ASP A 32 2.82 -10.84 -9.57
C ASP A 32 2.86 -11.31 -8.10
N LEU A 33 1.72 -11.35 -7.42
CA LEU A 33 1.61 -11.63 -5.98
C LEU A 33 2.27 -10.57 -5.08
N THR A 34 2.45 -9.35 -5.57
CA THR A 34 2.73 -8.19 -4.73
C THR A 34 1.42 -7.60 -4.20
N LEU A 35 1.36 -7.28 -2.90
CA LEU A 35 0.34 -6.40 -2.34
C LEU A 35 0.94 -5.03 -2.07
N TRP A 36 0.18 -3.99 -2.36
CA TRP A 36 0.51 -2.62 -2.01
C TRP A 36 -0.51 -2.08 -1.02
N SER A 37 -0.03 -1.31 -0.06
CA SER A 37 -0.83 -0.51 0.87
C SER A 37 -0.25 0.89 0.99
N ILE A 38 -1.01 1.78 1.60
CA ILE A 38 -0.54 3.10 2.03
C ILE A 38 -0.53 3.16 3.55
N ASP A 39 0.45 3.85 4.10
CA ASP A 39 0.51 4.26 5.49
C ASP A 39 0.48 5.80 5.54
N PRO A 40 -0.71 6.40 5.73
CA PRO A 40 -0.86 7.85 5.73
C PRO A 40 -0.14 8.50 6.92
N VAL A 41 0.12 7.73 7.98
CA VAL A 41 0.71 8.23 9.23
C VAL A 41 2.21 8.42 9.07
N ALA A 42 2.87 7.43 8.49
CA ALA A 42 4.28 7.51 8.13
C ALA A 42 4.52 8.13 6.73
N ALA A 43 3.45 8.54 6.03
CA ALA A 43 3.49 9.15 4.71
C ALA A 43 4.25 8.31 3.66
N GLN A 44 3.96 7.01 3.62
CA GLN A 44 4.67 6.04 2.78
C GLN A 44 3.71 5.09 2.06
N LEU A 45 4.16 4.57 0.92
CA LEU A 45 3.60 3.40 0.28
C LEU A 45 4.31 2.17 0.84
N VAL A 46 3.60 1.06 0.93
CA VAL A 46 4.06 -0.18 1.55
C VAL A 46 3.87 -1.30 0.55
N ARG A 47 4.97 -1.91 0.13
CA ARG A 47 5.01 -3.06 -0.77
C ARG A 47 5.21 -4.33 0.05
N ILE A 48 4.43 -5.35 -0.23
CA ILE A 48 4.42 -6.62 0.49
C ILE A 48 4.53 -7.73 -0.55
N GLU A 49 5.68 -8.40 -0.58
CA GLU A 49 5.91 -9.54 -1.47
C GLU A 49 5.31 -10.79 -0.82
N MET A 50 4.25 -11.35 -1.38
CA MET A 50 3.51 -12.42 -0.68
C MET A 50 4.25 -13.75 -0.65
N THR A 51 5.17 -13.98 -1.58
CA THR A 51 5.98 -15.21 -1.64
C THR A 51 7.04 -15.23 -0.53
N THR A 52 7.76 -14.12 -0.37
CA THR A 52 8.89 -14.01 0.57
C THR A 52 8.49 -13.39 1.90
N ARG A 53 7.31 -12.76 1.97
CA ARG A 53 6.82 -11.94 3.09
C ARG A 53 7.70 -10.72 3.35
N ASN A 54 8.49 -10.31 2.36
CA ASN A 54 9.30 -9.11 2.46
C ASN A 54 8.38 -7.87 2.43
N VAL A 55 8.62 -6.93 3.33
CA VAL A 55 7.92 -5.65 3.39
C VAL A 55 8.94 -4.55 3.12
N THR A 56 8.70 -3.78 2.08
CA THR A 56 9.49 -2.58 1.78
C THR A 56 8.58 -1.37 1.78
N THR A 57 9.16 -0.21 2.08
CA THR A 57 8.42 1.05 2.08
C THR A 57 9.04 2.04 1.12
N LEU A 58 8.18 2.89 0.56
CA LEU A 58 8.55 3.92 -0.38
C LEU A 58 7.96 5.23 0.12
N ALA A 59 8.82 6.14 0.57
CA ALA A 59 8.43 7.49 0.95
C ALA A 59 8.55 8.39 -0.28
N PRO A 60 7.45 8.92 -0.83
CA PRO A 60 7.54 9.89 -1.91
C PRO A 60 8.30 11.14 -1.43
N SER A 61 9.18 11.68 -2.27
CA SER A 61 10.10 12.77 -1.91
C SER A 61 9.42 14.07 -1.44
N ASN A 62 8.11 14.22 -1.66
CA ASN A 62 7.31 15.39 -1.28
C ASN A 62 6.19 15.06 -0.27
N ALA A 63 6.19 13.86 0.32
CA ALA A 63 5.16 13.43 1.25
C ALA A 63 5.41 14.04 2.65
N GLY A 64 4.98 15.28 2.85
CA GLY A 64 4.90 15.85 4.20
C GLY A 64 3.99 15.00 5.08
N ALA A 65 4.52 14.52 6.21
CA ALA A 65 3.75 13.73 7.18
C ALA A 65 2.52 14.51 7.65
N TYR A 66 1.34 13.90 7.49
CA TYR A 66 0.03 14.37 7.93
C TYR A 66 -0.55 15.68 7.36
N PHE A 67 0.23 16.64 6.85
CA PHE A 67 -0.27 17.98 6.50
C PHE A 67 -0.15 18.38 5.02
N GLY A 68 -0.41 17.43 4.11
CA GLY A 68 -0.73 17.75 2.71
C GLY A 68 -0.11 16.84 1.64
N GLY A 69 0.87 16.01 2.02
CA GLY A 69 1.57 15.10 1.10
C GLY A 69 1.36 13.61 1.35
N ALA A 70 0.74 13.22 2.48
CA ALA A 70 0.56 11.82 2.81
C ALA A 70 -0.43 11.13 1.85
N PRO A 71 -0.10 9.93 1.32
CA PRO A 71 -0.98 9.17 0.45
C PRO A 71 -2.22 8.69 1.22
N VAL A 72 -3.40 8.91 0.64
CA VAL A 72 -4.70 8.47 1.20
C VAL A 72 -5.44 7.48 0.31
N GLU A 73 -5.05 7.37 -0.96
CA GLU A 73 -5.55 6.37 -1.90
C GLU A 73 -4.53 6.20 -3.03
N MET A 74 -4.54 5.06 -3.72
CA MET A 74 -3.65 4.81 -4.86
C MET A 74 -4.27 3.90 -5.93
N THR A 75 -3.71 3.94 -7.13
CA THR A 75 -4.02 3.06 -8.25
C THR A 75 -2.79 2.81 -9.11
N PHE A 76 -2.81 1.72 -9.88
CA PHE A 76 -1.74 1.35 -10.80
C PHE A 76 -2.09 1.75 -12.22
N ALA A 77 -1.18 2.42 -12.91
CA ALA A 77 -1.24 2.59 -14.34
C ALA A 77 -0.67 1.35 -15.06
N PRO A 78 -1.09 1.08 -16.32
CA PRO A 78 -0.59 -0.06 -17.09
C PRO A 78 0.93 -0.06 -17.32
N ASP A 79 1.58 1.10 -17.21
CA ASP A 79 3.02 1.27 -17.34
C ASP A 79 3.81 0.95 -16.06
N GLY A 80 3.13 0.53 -14.99
CA GLY A 80 3.73 0.23 -13.68
C GLY A 80 3.87 1.44 -12.76
N THR A 81 3.46 2.64 -13.20
CA THR A 81 3.41 3.83 -12.37
C THR A 81 2.32 3.70 -11.30
N ILE A 82 2.64 4.10 -10.07
CA ILE A 82 1.66 4.22 -8.99
C ILE A 82 1.19 5.66 -8.93
N TRP A 83 -0.10 5.89 -9.13
CA TRP A 83 -0.74 7.18 -8.91
C TRP A 83 -1.39 7.19 -7.53
N TYR A 84 -1.29 8.28 -6.80
CA TYR A 84 -1.88 8.39 -5.47
C TYR A 84 -2.40 9.80 -5.20
N ALA A 85 -3.50 9.87 -4.46
CA ALA A 85 -4.03 11.12 -3.95
C ALA A 85 -3.37 11.46 -2.61
N THR A 86 -3.06 12.74 -2.39
CA THR A 86 -2.56 13.23 -1.11
C THR A 86 -3.70 13.76 -0.25
N GLY A 87 -3.48 13.82 1.07
CA GLY A 87 -4.39 14.38 2.08
C GLY A 87 -4.73 15.88 1.89
N PRO A 88 -4.89 16.71 2.94
CA PRO A 88 -5.72 17.94 2.90
C PRO A 88 -5.38 19.07 1.89
N GLY A 89 -4.41 18.88 0.99
CA GLY A 89 -4.15 19.73 -0.18
C GLY A 89 -4.80 19.27 -1.49
N GLY A 90 -5.38 18.07 -1.56
CA GLY A 90 -6.15 17.61 -2.73
C GLY A 90 -5.32 17.44 -4.01
N SER A 91 -4.07 16.99 -3.89
CA SER A 91 -3.19 16.78 -5.05
C SER A 91 -3.14 15.32 -5.48
N VAL A 92 -2.85 15.08 -6.76
CA VAL A 92 -2.51 13.76 -7.29
C VAL A 92 -1.03 13.75 -7.62
N GLN A 93 -0.33 12.73 -7.14
CA GLN A 93 1.09 12.53 -7.37
C GLN A 93 1.30 11.12 -7.94
N HIS A 94 2.50 10.87 -8.46
CA HIS A 94 2.87 9.57 -8.98
C HIS A 94 4.28 9.17 -8.55
N VAL A 95 4.54 7.87 -8.55
CA VAL A 95 5.87 7.30 -8.30
C VAL A 95 6.09 6.08 -9.18
N ILE A 96 7.33 5.90 -9.61
CA ILE A 96 7.80 4.71 -10.32
C ILE A 96 8.59 3.89 -9.29
N PRO A 97 8.10 2.69 -8.90
CA PRO A 97 8.72 1.84 -7.88
C PRO A 97 10.13 1.32 -8.20
#